data_AF-A0A973SCP6-F1
#
_entry.id   AF-A0A973SCP6-F1
#
_cell.length_a   1.000
_cell.length_b   1.000
_cell.length_c   1.000
_cell.angle_alpha   90.00
_cell.angle_beta   90.00
_cell.angle_gamma   90.00
#
_symmetry.space_group_name_H-M   'P 1'
#
loop_
_entity.id
_entity.type
_entity.pdbx_description
1 polymer ?
#
loop_
_entity_poly.entity_id
_entity_poly.type
_entity_poly.pdbx_seq_one_letter_code
_entity_poly.pdbx_strand_id
1 'polypeptide(L)'
;ASHARDAGMDPARVPLTFFRKASGSISGPHEDIVRPGHVGLLDYEVEIGLVIGRTMPVGTQVTDENLSEYVAGLVITNDVSARDIQLPQTQFYEAKSYPTCTPTGPALVLLEPDELKRFSDLRLKLSVNGSVRQDMLAADMIYGPLAALRALTRFQHLDAGDLVLTGTPVGTALSAPPKPVELIGSLLPTALKWQLFSMRDLKFAQRWLVVDLATDADLGHWEGVHQVCDPGGAATFMRIGESRYRWEFQLRDGQIAQNYQQLDELRPLIGPWTRHVPDERLEIIRVAEYTFRAQIADRRRDRRIFLLGDAAHLTPPFIGQGMGAGLRDALNLSWKLAAVLTGSLPEHVLESYETERKPHARAMIRMAKLVSTAMTRGGRPGNVLRALIAPRLSHVLGINGLILSSRTPALHRSALVIKPRLGRTLAGSLCPGTLLNLSDGRFTPPGPVWQPRAAGLTAPAGEKPRRRSLRGRGRVRGRIWSGSRGAAGRTAGP
;
A
#
# COMPACT_ATOMS: atom_id res chain seq x y z
N ALA A 1 28.67 5.33 -1.25
CA ALA A 1 29.07 5.77 0.10
C ALA A 1 29.31 7.27 0.09
N SER A 2 30.01 7.76 -0.93
CA SER A 2 30.13 9.18 -1.23
C SER A 2 28.77 9.92 -1.20
N HIS A 3 27.72 9.40 -1.85
CA HIS A 3 26.45 10.13 -2.01
C HIS A 3 25.74 10.38 -0.68
N ALA A 4 25.77 9.38 0.20
CA ALA A 4 25.30 9.53 1.57
C ALA A 4 26.03 10.66 2.30
N ARG A 5 27.35 10.78 2.16
CA ARG A 5 28.13 11.87 2.78
C ARG A 5 27.74 13.24 2.22
N ASP A 6 27.57 13.35 0.91
CA ASP A 6 27.17 14.60 0.23
C ASP A 6 25.74 15.04 0.60
N ALA A 7 24.84 14.08 0.86
CA ALA A 7 23.52 14.31 1.42
C ALA A 7 23.52 14.53 2.96
N GLY A 8 24.69 14.56 3.61
CA GLY A 8 24.83 14.81 5.05
C GLY A 8 24.54 13.61 5.97
N MET A 9 24.51 12.39 5.42
CA MET A 9 24.27 11.13 6.14
C MET A 9 25.59 10.37 6.43
N ASP A 10 25.63 9.63 7.52
CA ASP A 10 26.72 8.70 7.85
C ASP A 10 26.55 7.38 7.05
N PRO A 11 27.45 7.06 6.09
CA PRO A 11 27.33 5.86 5.26
C PRO A 11 27.26 4.55 6.04
N ALA A 12 27.84 4.49 7.24
CA ALA A 12 27.80 3.30 8.08
C ALA A 12 26.42 3.05 8.72
N ARG A 13 25.55 4.08 8.71
CA ARG A 13 24.22 4.05 9.33
C ARG A 13 23.08 4.18 8.31
N VAL A 14 23.37 4.32 7.02
CA VAL A 14 22.32 4.43 6.00
C VAL A 14 21.64 3.06 5.84
N PRO A 15 20.35 2.93 6.17
CA PRO A 15 19.65 1.66 5.98
C PRO A 15 19.41 1.42 4.49
N LEU A 16 19.60 0.17 4.06
CA LEU A 16 19.18 -0.26 2.72
C LEU A 16 17.68 -0.02 2.56
N THR A 17 17.32 0.89 1.65
CA THR A 17 15.96 1.38 1.47
C THR A 17 15.50 1.09 0.05
N PHE A 18 14.29 0.54 -0.08
CA PHE A 18 13.67 0.24 -1.36
C PHE A 18 12.48 1.17 -1.59
N PHE A 19 12.39 1.73 -2.79
CA PHE A 19 11.18 2.38 -3.30
C PHE A 19 10.93 1.91 -4.73
N ARG A 20 9.75 2.23 -5.27
CA ARG A 20 9.39 1.90 -6.65
C ARG A 20 9.35 3.15 -7.51
N LYS A 21 9.65 2.96 -8.79
CA LYS A 21 9.29 3.87 -9.86
C LYS A 21 8.18 3.24 -10.68
N ALA A 22 7.25 4.03 -11.20
CA ALA A 22 6.20 3.51 -12.05
C ALA A 22 6.79 2.94 -13.34
N SER A 23 6.34 1.78 -13.82
CA SER A 23 6.80 1.23 -15.11
C SER A 23 6.54 2.20 -16.27
N GLY A 24 5.49 3.03 -16.20
CA GLY A 24 5.20 4.08 -17.18
C GLY A 24 6.14 5.30 -17.14
N SER A 25 7.10 5.34 -16.22
CA SER A 25 8.17 6.35 -16.23
C SER A 25 9.35 5.96 -17.13
N ILE A 26 9.44 4.69 -17.53
CA ILE A 26 10.50 4.19 -18.42
C ILE A 26 10.35 4.82 -19.80
N SER A 27 11.48 5.33 -20.31
CA SER A 27 11.60 5.91 -21.64
C SER A 27 12.88 5.43 -22.31
N GLY A 28 12.97 5.67 -23.63
CA GLY A 28 14.18 5.39 -24.39
C GLY A 28 15.41 6.17 -23.88
N PRO A 29 16.63 5.70 -24.16
CA PRO A 29 17.89 6.29 -23.69
C PRO A 29 18.20 7.67 -24.29
N HIS A 30 17.52 8.01 -25.38
CA HIS A 30 17.69 9.26 -26.14
C HIS A 30 16.38 10.05 -26.25
N GLU A 31 15.33 9.62 -25.54
CA GLU A 31 14.07 10.35 -25.50
C GLU A 31 14.16 11.56 -24.58
N ASP A 32 13.40 12.60 -24.91
CA ASP A 32 13.35 13.82 -24.10
C ASP A 32 12.73 13.54 -22.72
N ILE A 33 13.37 14.10 -21.69
CA ILE A 33 12.80 14.14 -20.34
C ILE A 33 11.78 15.29 -20.27
N VAL A 34 10.51 14.94 -20.16
CA VAL A 34 9.41 15.90 -20.09
C VAL A 34 9.19 16.35 -18.64
N ARG A 35 9.63 17.57 -18.32
CA ARG A 35 9.35 18.19 -17.02
C ARG A 35 7.87 18.55 -16.88
N PRO A 36 7.15 18.03 -15.88
CA PRO A 36 5.79 18.48 -15.60
C PRO A 36 5.76 19.98 -15.27
N GLY A 37 4.73 20.70 -15.73
CA GLY A 37 4.68 22.16 -15.60
C GLY A 37 4.70 22.70 -14.16
N HIS A 38 4.30 21.89 -13.18
CA HIS A 38 4.34 22.24 -11.76
C HIS A 38 5.65 21.85 -11.05
N VAL A 39 6.54 21.12 -11.72
CA VAL A 39 7.85 20.73 -11.16
C VAL A 39 8.84 21.84 -11.44
N GLY A 40 9.34 22.46 -10.39
CA GLY A 40 10.34 23.52 -10.41
C GLY A 40 11.78 22.98 -10.43
N LEU A 41 12.03 21.82 -9.81
CA LEU A 41 13.39 21.30 -9.60
C LEU A 41 13.50 19.82 -10.01
N LEU A 42 13.97 19.59 -11.23
CA LEU A 42 14.39 18.26 -11.69
C LEU A 42 15.88 18.03 -11.41
N ASP A 43 16.20 16.80 -11.05
CA ASP A 43 17.55 16.35 -10.79
C ASP A 43 17.83 15.02 -11.51
N TYR A 44 19.11 14.75 -11.75
CA TYR A 44 19.60 13.56 -12.45
C TYR A 44 20.30 12.63 -11.45
N GLU A 45 20.21 11.33 -11.71
CA GLU A 45 20.83 10.29 -10.87
C GLU A 45 21.22 9.11 -11.78
N VAL A 46 22.46 9.05 -12.26
CA VAL A 46 22.91 7.89 -13.06
C VAL A 46 22.98 6.65 -12.18
N GLU A 47 22.44 5.54 -12.66
CA GLU A 47 22.47 4.26 -11.95
C GLU A 47 22.69 3.08 -12.90
N ILE A 48 23.25 2.00 -12.35
CA ILE A 48 23.27 0.69 -13.01
C ILE A 48 21.97 -0.03 -12.64
N GLY A 49 21.20 -0.44 -13.64
CA GLY A 49 20.05 -1.31 -13.50
C GLY A 49 20.43 -2.78 -13.66
N LEU A 50 19.96 -3.62 -12.75
CA LEU A 50 20.04 -5.08 -12.85
C LEU A 50 18.75 -5.59 -13.50
N VAL A 51 18.88 -6.29 -14.62
CA VAL A 51 17.75 -6.99 -15.25
C VAL A 51 17.70 -8.42 -14.74
N ILE A 52 16.60 -8.79 -14.09
CA ILE A 52 16.39 -10.12 -13.54
C ILE A 52 16.15 -11.11 -14.69
N GLY A 53 16.91 -12.20 -14.73
CA GLY A 53 16.82 -13.23 -15.77
C GLY A 53 15.93 -14.41 -15.39
N ARG A 54 15.70 -14.62 -14.10
CA ARG A 54 14.99 -15.78 -13.56
C ARG A 54 14.10 -15.36 -12.40
N THR A 55 12.89 -15.90 -12.35
CA THR A 55 11.96 -15.66 -11.26
C THR A 55 12.57 -16.01 -9.90
N MET A 56 12.48 -15.08 -8.96
CA MET A 56 12.94 -15.19 -7.58
C MET A 56 11.74 -15.05 -6.64
N PRO A 57 11.16 -16.16 -6.16
CA PRO A 57 10.12 -16.11 -5.12
C PRO A 57 10.61 -15.43 -3.83
N VAL A 58 9.65 -14.99 -3.02
CA VAL A 58 9.97 -14.51 -1.66
C VAL A 58 10.65 -15.63 -0.88
N GLY A 59 11.80 -15.32 -0.27
CA GLY A 59 12.63 -16.27 0.48
C GLY A 59 13.80 -16.87 -0.32
N THR A 60 13.94 -16.56 -1.61
CA THR A 60 15.08 -17.01 -2.42
C THR A 60 16.41 -16.63 -1.77
N GLN A 61 17.26 -17.65 -1.56
CA GLN A 61 18.60 -17.49 -1.01
C GLN A 61 19.58 -17.12 -2.13
N VAL A 62 19.96 -15.85 -2.17
CA VAL A 62 20.95 -15.32 -3.11
C VAL A 62 22.33 -15.38 -2.42
N THR A 63 23.28 -16.02 -3.07
CA THR A 63 24.68 -16.14 -2.64
C THR A 63 25.58 -15.59 -3.73
N ASP A 64 26.88 -15.46 -3.44
CA ASP A 64 27.83 -14.97 -4.44
C ASP A 64 27.93 -15.94 -5.62
N GLU A 65 27.85 -17.24 -5.33
CA GLU A 65 28.00 -18.33 -6.28
C GLU A 65 26.82 -18.44 -7.26
N ASN A 66 25.61 -18.06 -6.83
CA ASN A 66 24.40 -18.21 -7.64
C ASN A 66 23.84 -16.86 -8.15
N LEU A 67 24.49 -15.74 -7.85
CA LEU A 67 24.01 -14.41 -8.21
C LEU A 67 23.80 -14.26 -9.73
N SER A 68 24.72 -14.80 -10.52
CA SER A 68 24.67 -14.77 -11.99
C SER A 68 23.53 -15.62 -12.58
N GLU A 69 22.95 -16.56 -11.83
CA GLU A 69 21.77 -17.31 -12.28
C GLU A 69 20.50 -16.44 -12.29
N TYR A 70 20.49 -15.37 -11.50
CA TYR A 70 19.32 -14.51 -11.31
C TYR A 70 19.43 -13.19 -12.06
N VAL A 71 20.63 -12.65 -12.26
CA VAL A 71 20.86 -11.40 -13.01
C VAL A 71 21.19 -11.75 -14.46
N ALA A 72 20.28 -11.46 -15.39
CA ALA A 72 20.52 -11.68 -16.82
C ALA A 72 21.51 -10.68 -17.41
N GLY A 73 21.45 -9.43 -16.94
CA GLY A 73 22.25 -8.38 -17.53
C GLY A 73 22.17 -7.05 -16.81
N LEU A 74 22.98 -6.11 -17.28
CA LEU A 74 23.06 -4.74 -16.79
C LEU A 74 22.55 -3.76 -17.84
N VAL A 75 21.92 -2.70 -17.39
CA VAL A 75 21.47 -1.59 -18.24
C VAL A 75 21.77 -0.27 -17.55
N ILE A 76 22.09 0.78 -18.31
CA ILE A 76 22.25 2.11 -17.73
C ILE A 76 20.86 2.75 -17.58
N THR A 77 20.67 3.43 -16.46
CA THR A 77 19.43 4.15 -16.15
C THR A 77 19.74 5.53 -15.59
N ASN A 78 18.76 6.43 -15.67
CA ASN A 78 18.78 7.70 -14.97
C ASN A 78 17.53 7.83 -14.10
N ASP A 79 17.70 7.86 -12.77
CA ASP A 79 16.62 8.05 -11.80
C ASP A 79 16.27 9.54 -11.64
N VAL A 80 15.69 10.10 -12.69
CA VAL A 80 15.29 11.50 -12.72
C VAL A 80 14.28 11.79 -11.60
N SER A 81 14.55 12.83 -10.83
CA SER A 81 13.85 13.11 -9.58
C SER A 81 13.33 14.54 -9.52
N ALA A 82 12.03 14.72 -9.26
CA ALA A 82 11.42 16.01 -8.97
C ALA A 82 11.63 16.37 -7.49
N ARG A 83 12.71 17.09 -7.17
CA ARG A 83 13.19 17.30 -5.79
C ARG A 83 12.30 18.20 -4.96
N ASP A 84 11.65 19.17 -5.59
CA ASP A 84 10.63 20.02 -4.97
C ASP A 84 9.36 19.23 -4.56
N ILE A 85 9.13 18.07 -5.18
CA ILE A 85 8.11 17.11 -4.78
C ILE A 85 8.66 16.10 -3.76
N GLN A 86 9.91 15.67 -3.92
CA GLN A 86 10.55 14.66 -3.06
C GLN A 86 10.83 15.17 -1.65
N LEU A 87 11.51 16.32 -1.51
CA LEU A 87 12.00 16.82 -0.21
C LEU A 87 10.88 17.09 0.81
N PRO A 88 9.71 17.64 0.43
CA PRO A 88 8.63 17.86 1.39
C PRO A 88 7.86 16.59 1.78
N GLN A 89 8.11 15.46 1.10
CA GLN A 89 7.36 14.22 1.26
C GLN A 89 8.21 13.14 1.94
N THR A 90 7.57 12.29 2.74
CA THR A 90 8.23 11.12 3.37
C THR A 90 8.31 9.90 2.43
N GLN A 91 7.89 10.05 1.17
CA GLN A 91 7.84 9.00 0.17
C GLN A 91 8.43 9.51 -1.15
N PHE A 92 9.04 8.64 -1.95
CA PHE A 92 9.74 9.03 -3.19
C PHE A 92 9.03 8.62 -4.49
N TYR A 93 7.98 7.80 -4.41
CA TYR A 93 7.27 7.26 -5.57
C TYR A 93 6.81 8.34 -6.54
N GLU A 94 6.06 9.34 -6.08
CA GLU A 94 5.53 10.39 -6.97
C GLU A 94 6.65 11.16 -7.66
N ALA A 95 7.61 11.65 -6.87
CA ALA A 95 8.71 12.48 -7.34
C ALA A 95 9.61 11.78 -8.36
N LYS A 96 9.68 10.45 -8.33
CA LYS A 96 10.52 9.62 -9.20
C LYS A 96 9.74 8.87 -10.29
N SER A 97 8.42 9.07 -10.42
CA SER A 97 7.57 8.26 -11.31
C SER A 97 6.86 9.02 -12.42
N TYR A 98 7.21 10.28 -12.66
CA TYR A 98 6.66 11.00 -13.82
C TYR A 98 7.06 10.29 -15.13
N PRO A 99 6.24 10.38 -16.20
CA PRO A 99 6.62 9.88 -17.53
C PRO A 99 8.01 10.39 -17.92
N THR A 100 8.81 9.57 -18.61
CA THR A 100 10.19 9.87 -19.05
C THR A 100 11.23 10.09 -17.94
N CYS A 101 10.88 9.89 -16.66
CA CYS A 101 11.82 10.04 -15.55
C CYS A 101 12.63 8.78 -15.24
N THR A 102 12.61 7.78 -16.13
CA THR A 102 13.49 6.61 -16.07
C THR A 102 14.05 6.26 -17.45
N PRO A 103 14.84 7.15 -18.09
CA PRO A 103 15.54 6.79 -19.32
C PRO A 103 16.38 5.55 -19.08
N THR A 104 16.18 4.52 -19.91
CA THR A 104 16.79 3.20 -19.75
C THR A 104 17.39 2.74 -21.07
N GLY A 105 18.64 2.28 -21.04
CA GLY A 105 19.37 1.82 -22.21
C GLY A 105 20.74 2.51 -22.37
N PRO A 106 21.32 2.57 -23.58
CA PRO A 106 20.77 2.07 -24.85
C PRO A 106 20.90 0.56 -25.06
N ALA A 107 21.75 -0.11 -24.27
CA ALA A 107 21.99 -1.54 -24.41
C ALA A 107 21.70 -2.26 -23.09
N LEU A 108 21.12 -3.45 -23.22
CA LEU A 108 21.17 -4.48 -22.19
C LEU A 108 22.43 -5.30 -22.42
N VAL A 109 23.37 -5.22 -21.48
CA VAL A 109 24.59 -6.02 -21.50
C VAL A 109 24.30 -7.31 -20.76
N LEU A 110 24.13 -8.42 -21.48
CA LEU A 110 24.03 -9.73 -20.87
C LEU A 110 25.37 -10.10 -20.25
N LEU A 111 25.34 -10.76 -19.10
CA LEU A 111 26.54 -11.11 -18.35
C LEU A 111 26.79 -12.62 -18.41
N GLU A 112 28.04 -12.99 -18.64
CA GLU A 112 28.53 -14.32 -18.29
C GLU A 112 28.79 -14.42 -16.76
N PRO A 113 28.79 -15.63 -16.16
CA PRO A 113 28.91 -15.79 -14.72
C PRO A 113 30.10 -15.08 -14.07
N ASP A 114 31.25 -15.07 -14.74
CA ASP A 114 32.47 -14.42 -14.23
C ASP A 114 32.50 -12.90 -14.43
N GLU A 115 31.69 -12.35 -15.34
CA GLU A 115 31.67 -10.92 -15.62
C GLU A 115 31.00 -10.12 -14.49
N LEU A 116 30.03 -10.72 -13.80
CA LEU A 116 29.37 -10.09 -12.66
C LEU A 116 30.32 -9.87 -11.48
N LYS A 117 31.40 -10.66 -11.36
CA LYS A 117 32.45 -10.45 -10.34
C LYS A 117 33.18 -9.12 -10.52
N ARG A 118 33.18 -8.58 -11.74
CA ARG A 118 33.80 -7.29 -12.09
C ARG A 118 32.85 -6.11 -11.91
N PHE A 119 31.69 -6.32 -11.29
CA PHE A 119 30.70 -5.27 -11.10
C PHE A 119 31.29 -4.03 -10.38
N SER A 120 32.17 -4.23 -9.40
CA SER A 120 32.85 -3.13 -8.69
C SER A 120 33.75 -2.26 -9.58
N ASP A 121 34.23 -2.81 -10.70
CA ASP A 121 35.13 -2.14 -11.63
C ASP A 121 34.38 -1.21 -12.59
N LEU A 122 33.05 -1.32 -12.64
CA LEU A 122 32.21 -0.48 -13.50
C LEU A 122 32.29 0.97 -13.04
N ARG A 123 32.41 1.89 -14.00
CA ARG A 123 32.47 3.33 -13.75
C ARG A 123 31.20 3.99 -14.27
N LEU A 124 30.45 4.63 -13.38
CA LEU A 124 29.30 5.44 -13.76
C LEU A 124 29.74 6.88 -13.97
N LYS A 125 29.38 7.45 -15.12
CA LYS A 125 29.66 8.84 -15.46
C LYS A 125 28.43 9.52 -16.04
N LEU A 126 28.11 10.71 -15.56
CA LEU A 126 27.05 11.56 -16.06
C LEU A 126 27.55 12.98 -16.26
N SER A 127 27.21 13.56 -17.41
CA SER A 127 27.49 14.95 -17.76
C SER A 127 26.20 15.70 -18.08
N VAL A 128 26.13 16.97 -17.69
CA VAL A 128 25.04 17.88 -18.05
C VAL A 128 25.65 19.06 -18.80
N ASN A 129 25.19 19.30 -20.03
CA ASN A 129 25.71 20.35 -20.93
C ASN A 129 27.24 20.29 -21.08
N GLY A 130 27.79 19.08 -21.27
CA GLY A 130 29.23 18.84 -21.42
C GLY A 130 30.03 18.87 -20.11
N SER A 131 29.45 19.34 -19.00
CA SER A 131 30.12 19.36 -17.70
C SER A 131 29.86 18.06 -16.93
N VAL A 132 30.93 17.38 -16.51
CA VAL A 132 30.82 16.16 -15.69
C VAL A 132 30.21 16.52 -14.34
N ARG A 133 29.18 15.77 -13.94
CA ARG A 133 28.46 15.94 -12.67
C ARG A 133 28.65 14.77 -11.73
N GLN A 134 28.60 13.56 -12.26
CA GLN A 134 28.84 12.33 -11.50
C GLN A 134 29.92 11.52 -12.21
N ASP A 135 30.90 11.01 -11.46
CA ASP A 135 31.99 10.20 -12.00
C ASP A 135 32.61 9.33 -10.91
N MET A 136 32.14 8.09 -10.78
CA MET A 136 32.52 7.19 -9.67
C MET A 136 32.55 5.72 -10.11
N LEU A 137 33.35 4.91 -9.40
CA LEU A 137 33.31 3.46 -9.51
C LEU A 137 32.13 2.88 -8.72
N ALA A 138 31.55 1.78 -9.22
CA ALA A 138 30.53 0.99 -8.53
C ALA A 138 31.07 0.39 -7.22
N ALA A 139 32.38 0.25 -7.06
CA ALA A 139 33.03 -0.04 -5.78
C ALA A 139 32.67 0.93 -4.65
N ASP A 140 32.22 2.16 -4.95
CA ASP A 140 31.76 3.11 -3.92
C ASP A 140 30.37 2.75 -3.34
N MET A 141 29.64 1.79 -3.90
CA MET A 141 28.30 1.44 -3.42
C MET A 141 28.32 0.96 -1.96
N ILE A 142 27.35 1.43 -1.16
CA ILE A 142 27.20 0.98 0.25
C ILE A 142 26.73 -0.48 0.28
N TYR A 143 25.82 -0.83 -0.62
CA TYR A 143 25.26 -2.16 -0.77
C TYR A 143 25.35 -2.57 -2.24
N GLY A 144 26.22 -3.53 -2.55
CA GLY A 144 26.33 -4.09 -3.90
C GLY A 144 25.12 -4.98 -4.28
N PRO A 145 25.08 -5.48 -5.53
CA PRO A 145 23.98 -6.29 -6.05
C PRO A 145 23.60 -7.48 -5.16
N LEU A 146 24.59 -8.21 -4.64
CA LEU A 146 24.36 -9.34 -3.75
C LEU A 146 23.58 -8.93 -2.49
N ALA A 147 24.03 -7.88 -1.80
CA ALA A 147 23.38 -7.40 -0.58
C ALA A 147 21.98 -6.85 -0.85
N ALA A 148 21.82 -6.12 -1.98
CA ALA A 148 20.55 -5.57 -2.41
C ALA A 148 19.52 -6.68 -2.71
N LEU A 149 19.89 -7.67 -3.52
CA LEU A 149 18.98 -8.77 -3.89
C LEU A 149 18.68 -9.69 -2.71
N ARG A 150 19.68 -10.02 -1.86
CA ARG A 150 19.45 -10.75 -0.60
C ARG A 150 18.44 -10.06 0.31
N ALA A 151 18.42 -8.73 0.31
CA ALA A 151 17.47 -7.99 1.13
C ALA A 151 16.10 -7.88 0.48
N LEU A 152 16.06 -7.69 -0.84
CA LEU A 152 14.83 -7.55 -1.61
C LEU A 152 14.03 -8.86 -1.63
N THR A 153 14.68 -10.01 -1.83
CA THR A 153 14.01 -11.32 -1.90
C THR A 153 13.41 -11.77 -0.58
N ARG A 154 13.76 -11.15 0.56
CA ARG A 154 13.10 -11.44 1.85
C ARG A 154 11.63 -11.06 1.86
N PHE A 155 11.20 -10.12 1.01
CA PHE A 155 9.83 -9.61 1.04
C PHE A 155 9.21 -9.37 -0.34
N GLN A 156 9.99 -9.39 -1.42
CA GLN A 156 9.51 -9.14 -2.78
C GLN A 156 9.82 -10.31 -3.71
N HIS A 157 8.78 -10.79 -4.40
CA HIS A 157 8.90 -11.65 -5.58
C HIS A 157 9.44 -10.83 -6.76
N LEU A 158 10.40 -11.37 -7.49
CA LEU A 158 10.93 -10.78 -8.72
C LEU A 158 10.70 -11.73 -9.88
N ASP A 159 10.26 -11.22 -11.02
CA ASP A 159 10.10 -11.99 -12.26
C ASP A 159 11.22 -11.70 -13.25
N ALA A 160 11.44 -12.63 -14.18
CA ALA A 160 12.33 -12.38 -15.31
C ALA A 160 11.84 -11.14 -16.09
N GLY A 161 12.73 -10.19 -16.33
CA GLY A 161 12.45 -8.89 -16.94
C GLY A 161 12.26 -7.75 -15.92
N ASP A 162 12.19 -8.03 -14.62
CA ASP A 162 12.17 -6.97 -13.61
C ASP A 162 13.50 -6.19 -13.62
N LEU A 163 13.40 -4.88 -13.38
CA LEU A 163 14.53 -3.96 -13.38
C LEU A 163 14.75 -3.42 -11.96
N VAL A 164 15.94 -3.68 -11.41
CA VAL A 164 16.35 -3.20 -10.09
C VAL A 164 17.40 -2.12 -10.25
N LEU A 165 17.04 -0.90 -9.86
CA LEU A 165 17.93 0.26 -9.81
C LEU A 165 18.77 0.22 -8.53
N THR A 166 20.08 0.47 -8.66
CA THR A 166 21.06 0.14 -7.60
C THR A 166 21.56 1.34 -6.80
N GLY A 167 21.05 2.54 -7.07
CA GLY A 167 21.44 3.78 -6.42
C GLY A 167 22.49 4.56 -7.20
N THR A 168 22.59 5.85 -6.88
CA THR A 168 23.42 6.81 -7.60
C THR A 168 24.67 7.27 -6.81
N PRO A 169 25.79 7.60 -7.48
CA PRO A 169 26.96 8.19 -6.84
C PRO A 169 26.79 9.69 -6.50
N VAL A 170 27.78 10.31 -5.82
CA VAL A 170 27.84 11.77 -5.57
C VAL A 170 27.69 12.58 -6.84
N GLY A 171 27.12 13.79 -6.69
CA GLY A 171 27.11 14.81 -7.74
C GLY A 171 25.72 15.19 -8.25
N THR A 172 24.68 14.82 -7.49
CA THR A 172 23.31 15.32 -7.68
C THR A 172 23.25 16.83 -7.54
N ALA A 173 22.30 17.51 -8.19
CA ALA A 173 22.22 18.98 -8.16
C ALA A 173 21.96 19.55 -6.74
N LEU A 174 21.47 18.71 -5.82
CA LEU A 174 21.46 18.95 -4.38
C LEU A 174 22.67 18.25 -3.72
N SER A 175 23.75 19.00 -3.49
CA SER A 175 24.63 18.76 -2.34
C SER A 175 23.98 19.39 -1.11
N ALA A 176 24.05 18.76 0.06
CA ALA A 176 23.32 19.18 1.25
C ALA A 176 23.45 20.70 1.49
N PRO A 177 22.34 21.47 1.54
CA PRO A 177 22.43 22.88 1.85
C PRO A 177 22.91 23.04 3.30
N PRO A 178 23.75 24.05 3.61
CA PRO A 178 24.16 24.30 4.98
C PRO A 178 22.91 24.53 5.85
N LYS A 179 22.95 23.98 7.08
CA LYS A 179 21.86 23.98 8.09
C LYS A 179 21.04 25.28 8.23
N PRO A 180 21.55 26.51 7.96
CA PRO A 180 20.73 27.71 8.01
C PRO A 180 19.61 27.80 6.95
N VAL A 181 19.66 27.02 5.85
CA VAL A 181 18.67 27.11 4.76
C VAL A 181 17.40 26.29 5.02
N GLU A 182 17.46 25.25 5.88
CA GLU A 182 16.27 24.53 6.38
C GLU A 182 15.28 25.47 7.09
N LEU A 183 15.78 26.54 7.71
CA LEU A 183 14.96 27.49 8.46
C LEU A 183 14.17 28.44 7.55
N ILE A 184 14.69 28.77 6.36
CA ILE A 184 14.13 29.81 5.49
C ILE A 184 13.08 29.25 4.50
N GLY A 185 13.12 27.96 4.19
CA GLY A 185 12.07 27.28 3.41
C GLY A 185 10.71 27.15 4.13
N SER A 186 10.65 27.49 5.41
CA SER A 186 9.43 27.45 6.24
C SER A 186 8.50 28.67 6.08
N LEU A 187 8.88 29.65 5.25
CA LEU A 187 8.20 30.96 5.17
C LEU A 187 7.10 31.10 4.12
N LEU A 188 6.53 29.98 3.65
CA LEU A 188 5.15 29.96 3.14
C LEU A 188 4.35 28.96 3.97
N PRO A 189 3.33 29.38 4.74
CA PRO A 189 2.66 28.48 5.66
C PRO A 189 1.94 27.38 4.88
N THR A 190 2.47 26.15 4.96
CA THR A 190 1.78 24.92 4.55
C THR A 190 0.39 24.86 5.19
N ALA A 191 0.25 25.40 6.40
CA ALA A 191 -1.02 25.61 7.09
C ALA A 191 -2.08 26.36 6.25
N LEU A 192 -1.70 27.34 5.41
CA LEU A 192 -2.66 28.10 4.59
C LEU A 192 -3.18 27.30 3.39
N LYS A 193 -2.37 26.37 2.84
CA LYS A 193 -2.79 25.45 1.77
C LYS A 193 -3.68 24.31 2.31
N TRP A 194 -3.45 23.86 3.54
CA TRP A 194 -4.25 22.82 4.21
C TRP A 194 -5.47 23.36 4.97
N GLN A 195 -5.60 24.68 5.16
CA GLN A 195 -6.79 25.30 5.75
C GLN A 195 -8.08 24.98 4.96
N LEU A 196 -7.98 24.68 3.66
CA LEU A 196 -9.10 24.22 2.83
C LEU A 196 -9.52 22.76 3.09
N PHE A 197 -8.61 21.97 3.67
CA PHE A 197 -8.78 20.54 3.97
C PHE A 197 -8.69 20.30 5.48
N SER A 198 -9.56 20.98 6.23
CA SER A 198 -9.69 20.72 7.67
C SER A 198 -10.12 19.28 7.93
N MET A 199 -9.51 18.64 8.93
CA MET A 199 -9.89 17.33 9.42
C MET A 199 -10.89 17.51 10.57
N ARG A 200 -12.12 17.08 10.35
CA ARG A 200 -13.14 17.07 11.39
C ARG A 200 -12.85 15.96 12.39
N ASP A 201 -12.60 16.36 13.63
CA ASP A 201 -12.48 15.44 14.76
C ASP A 201 -13.85 14.82 15.09
N LEU A 202 -13.89 13.49 15.12
CA LEU A 202 -15.06 12.71 15.50
C LEU A 202 -15.06 12.37 16.99
N LYS A 203 -14.30 13.11 17.81
CA LYS A 203 -14.19 12.99 19.27
C LYS A 203 -13.80 11.59 19.69
N PHE A 204 -12.65 11.13 19.23
CA PHE A 204 -12.05 9.87 19.64
C PHE A 204 -10.53 10.01 19.64
N ALA A 205 -9.93 9.81 20.81
CA ALA A 205 -8.50 9.70 20.99
C ALA A 205 -8.24 8.60 22.04
N GLN A 206 -7.34 7.67 21.74
CA GLN A 206 -6.84 6.69 22.70
C GLN A 206 -5.35 6.48 22.47
N ARG A 207 -4.57 6.47 23.55
CA ARG A 207 -3.14 6.20 23.51
C ARG A 207 -2.93 4.71 23.76
N TRP A 208 -2.03 4.09 23.00
CA TRP A 208 -1.75 2.67 23.05
C TRP A 208 -0.24 2.44 23.02
N LEU A 209 0.23 1.55 23.87
CA LEU A 209 1.60 1.07 23.94
C LEU A 209 1.68 -0.22 23.11
N VAL A 210 2.53 -0.23 22.10
CA VAL A 210 2.84 -1.43 21.32
C VAL A 210 4.19 -1.94 21.77
N VAL A 211 4.21 -3.20 22.23
CA VAL A 211 5.38 -3.90 22.70
C VAL A 211 5.59 -5.12 21.81
N ASP A 212 6.75 -5.23 21.19
CA ASP A 212 7.18 -6.41 20.46
C ASP A 212 8.33 -7.09 21.20
N LEU A 213 8.17 -8.39 21.48
CA LEU A 213 9.24 -9.22 22.03
C LEU A 213 9.58 -10.36 21.07
N ALA A 214 10.85 -10.77 21.04
CA ALA A 214 11.32 -12.01 20.44
C ALA A 214 11.52 -13.06 21.55
N THR A 215 11.02 -14.27 21.31
CA THR A 215 11.31 -15.45 22.11
C THR A 215 11.05 -16.72 21.31
N ASP A 216 11.87 -17.74 21.57
CA ASP A 216 11.70 -19.11 21.09
C ASP A 216 10.87 -19.97 22.05
N ALA A 217 10.51 -19.45 23.22
CA ALA A 217 9.66 -20.13 24.19
C ALA A 217 8.20 -20.16 23.73
N ASP A 218 7.53 -21.29 23.97
CA ASP A 218 6.09 -21.40 23.76
C ASP A 218 5.34 -20.68 24.90
N LEU A 219 4.56 -19.66 24.52
CA LEU A 219 3.72 -18.90 25.44
C LEU A 219 2.34 -19.55 25.68
N GLY A 220 2.06 -20.72 25.08
CA GLY A 220 0.86 -21.50 25.34
C GLY A 220 -0.43 -20.79 24.89
N HIS A 221 -0.39 -20.15 23.73
CA HIS A 221 -1.45 -19.27 23.24
C HIS A 221 -2.12 -19.79 21.97
N TRP A 222 -3.37 -19.40 21.75
CA TRP A 222 -4.03 -19.60 20.46
C TRP A 222 -3.39 -18.71 19.40
N GLU A 223 -3.02 -19.27 18.24
CA GLU A 223 -2.33 -18.62 17.11
C GLU A 223 -3.10 -17.45 16.45
N GLY A 224 -4.33 -17.18 16.90
CA GLY A 224 -5.09 -16.02 16.46
C GLY A 224 -4.77 -14.75 17.25
N VAL A 225 -5.63 -13.74 17.10
CA VAL A 225 -5.51 -12.48 17.83
C VAL A 225 -6.35 -12.55 19.11
N HIS A 226 -5.70 -12.38 20.25
CA HIS A 226 -6.35 -12.32 21.55
C HIS A 226 -6.75 -10.87 21.82
N GLN A 227 -8.04 -10.66 22.09
CA GLN A 227 -8.51 -9.38 22.59
C GLN A 227 -8.85 -9.49 24.07
N VAL A 228 -8.08 -8.78 24.89
CA VAL A 228 -8.32 -8.62 26.32
C VAL A 228 -9.27 -7.45 26.54
N CYS A 229 -10.48 -7.77 27.01
CA CYS A 229 -11.54 -6.82 27.29
C CYS A 229 -11.62 -6.48 28.79
N ASP A 230 -10.57 -5.85 29.32
CA ASP A 230 -10.50 -5.49 30.74
C ASP A 230 -10.80 -3.98 30.96
N PRO A 231 -11.73 -3.59 31.85
CA PRO A 231 -11.92 -2.19 32.25
C PRO A 231 -10.66 -1.55 32.87
N GLY A 232 -9.80 -2.39 33.43
CA GLY A 232 -8.47 -2.13 33.96
C GLY A 232 -7.41 -1.85 32.88
N GLY A 233 -7.70 -2.11 31.60
CA GLY A 233 -6.78 -1.82 30.51
C GLY A 233 -7.03 -2.81 29.40
N ALA A 234 -7.61 -2.34 28.30
CA ALA A 234 -7.78 -3.19 27.14
C ALA A 234 -6.41 -3.54 26.56
N ALA A 235 -6.26 -4.79 26.12
CA ALA A 235 -5.05 -5.23 25.45
C ALA A 235 -5.37 -6.08 24.22
N THR A 236 -4.45 -6.11 23.28
CA THR A 236 -4.44 -7.04 22.16
C THR A 236 -3.14 -7.83 22.24
N PHE A 237 -3.18 -9.14 22.05
CA PHE A 237 -1.99 -9.98 22.02
C PHE A 237 -2.03 -10.90 20.80
N MET A 238 -0.92 -11.02 20.09
CA MET A 238 -0.81 -11.87 18.91
C MET A 238 0.65 -12.25 18.63
N ARG A 239 0.85 -13.40 17.98
CA ARG A 239 2.14 -13.78 17.41
C ARG A 239 2.27 -13.23 15.99
N ILE A 240 3.45 -12.71 15.68
CA ILE A 240 3.81 -12.12 14.38
C ILE A 240 5.01 -12.90 13.82
N GLY A 241 4.74 -13.99 13.11
CA GLY A 241 5.79 -14.89 12.60
C GLY A 241 6.17 -15.96 13.62
N GLU A 242 7.38 -16.51 13.53
CA GLU A 242 7.76 -17.67 14.33
C GLU A 242 8.15 -17.31 15.77
N SER A 243 8.97 -16.28 15.99
CA SER A 243 9.51 -15.98 17.33
C SER A 243 9.06 -14.64 17.89
N ARG A 244 8.30 -13.84 17.13
CA ARG A 244 7.92 -12.49 17.55
C ARG A 244 6.49 -12.44 18.04
N TYR A 245 6.30 -11.75 19.15
CA TYR A 245 5.02 -11.56 19.80
C TYR A 245 4.75 -10.08 19.98
N ARG A 246 3.51 -9.65 19.76
CA ARG A 246 3.06 -8.28 19.94
C ARG A 246 1.98 -8.20 20.99
N TRP A 247 2.17 -7.26 21.91
CA TRP A 247 1.13 -6.75 22.78
C TRP A 247 0.82 -5.30 22.43
N GLU A 248 -0.46 -4.96 22.47
CA GLU A 248 -0.94 -3.59 22.36
C GLU A 248 -1.75 -3.29 23.62
N PHE A 249 -1.27 -2.40 24.49
CA PHE A 249 -1.94 -2.04 25.74
C PHE A 249 -2.52 -0.64 25.64
N GLN A 250 -3.77 -0.45 26.05
CA GLN A 250 -4.32 0.88 26.18
C GLN A 250 -3.62 1.64 27.33
N LEU A 251 -2.98 2.76 27.01
CA LEU A 251 -2.36 3.65 27.99
C LEU A 251 -3.41 4.53 28.67
N ARG A 252 -3.24 4.70 29.99
CA ARG A 252 -4.05 5.57 30.85
C ARG A 252 -3.40 6.94 31.01
N ASP A 253 -4.13 7.86 31.62
CA ASP A 253 -3.64 9.19 31.95
C ASP A 253 -2.40 9.10 32.84
N GLY A 254 -1.32 9.78 32.44
CA GLY A 254 -0.02 9.77 33.12
C GLY A 254 0.94 8.64 32.69
N GLN A 255 0.48 7.60 31.98
CA GLN A 255 1.38 6.58 31.43
C GLN A 255 1.96 7.06 30.09
N ILE A 256 3.25 6.83 29.86
CA ILE A 256 3.97 7.16 28.62
C ILE A 256 4.88 5.99 28.24
N ALA A 257 5.15 5.79 26.94
CA ALA A 257 5.99 4.66 26.50
C ALA A 257 7.41 4.67 27.06
N GLN A 258 7.95 5.84 27.42
CA GLN A 258 9.29 5.97 28.02
C GLN A 258 9.44 5.23 29.34
N ASN A 259 8.34 4.93 30.04
CA ASN A 259 8.36 4.22 31.32
C ASN A 259 8.35 2.69 31.16
N TYR A 260 8.48 2.19 29.93
CA TYR A 260 8.33 0.78 29.58
C TYR A 260 9.45 0.30 28.65
N GLN A 261 10.64 0.90 28.74
CA GLN A 261 11.77 0.60 27.86
C GLN A 261 12.53 -0.65 28.30
N GLN A 262 12.36 -1.07 29.56
CA GLN A 262 13.05 -2.22 30.14
C GLN A 262 12.09 -3.37 30.47
N LEU A 263 12.62 -4.59 30.53
CA LEU A 263 11.80 -5.80 30.70
C LEU A 263 11.12 -5.83 32.08
N ASP A 264 11.81 -5.37 33.12
CA ASP A 264 11.27 -5.25 34.48
C ASP A 264 10.04 -4.32 34.54
N GLU A 265 10.07 -3.24 33.75
CA GLU A 265 8.96 -2.28 33.64
C GLU A 265 7.77 -2.86 32.86
N LEU A 266 8.04 -3.74 31.90
CA LEU A 266 7.04 -4.43 31.09
C LEU A 266 6.41 -5.61 31.82
N ARG A 267 7.13 -6.25 32.76
CA ARG A 267 6.71 -7.46 33.49
C ARG A 267 5.28 -7.39 34.05
N PRO A 268 4.85 -6.28 34.70
CA PRO A 268 3.48 -6.15 35.18
C PRO A 268 2.41 -6.25 34.08
N LEU A 269 2.74 -5.88 32.84
CA LEU A 269 1.81 -5.90 31.70
C LEU A 269 1.79 -7.25 30.98
N ILE A 270 2.96 -7.84 30.74
CA ILE A 270 3.11 -9.08 29.94
C ILE A 270 3.11 -10.36 30.79
N GLY A 271 3.27 -10.24 32.11
CA GLY A 271 3.31 -11.35 33.06
C GLY A 271 2.21 -12.41 32.90
N PRO A 272 0.95 -12.06 32.58
CA PRO A 272 -0.09 -13.06 32.33
C PRO A 272 0.27 -14.09 31.25
N TRP A 273 1.12 -13.72 30.28
CA TRP A 273 1.57 -14.60 29.19
C TRP A 273 2.98 -15.13 29.38
N THR A 274 3.84 -14.41 30.12
CA THR A 274 5.28 -14.71 30.15
C THR A 274 5.80 -15.18 31.52
N ARG A 275 4.95 -15.32 32.55
CA ARG A 275 5.37 -15.66 33.92
C ARG A 275 6.20 -16.94 34.07
N HIS A 276 6.05 -17.90 33.15
CA HIS A 276 6.76 -19.17 33.16
C HIS A 276 8.05 -19.13 32.33
N VAL A 277 8.33 -18.01 31.65
CA VAL A 277 9.49 -17.86 30.77
C VAL A 277 10.54 -16.99 31.46
N PRO A 278 11.78 -17.48 31.61
CA PRO A 278 12.88 -16.68 32.14
C PRO A 278 13.12 -15.41 31.32
N ASP A 279 13.46 -14.33 32.02
CA ASP A 279 13.69 -13.01 31.44
C ASP A 279 14.77 -13.00 30.34
N GLU A 280 15.81 -13.80 30.53
CA GLU A 280 16.92 -14.01 29.57
C GLU A 280 16.48 -14.59 28.21
N ARG A 281 15.28 -15.17 28.12
CA ARG A 281 14.70 -15.68 26.86
C ARG A 281 13.75 -14.70 26.18
N LEU A 282 13.60 -13.49 26.72
CA LEU A 282 12.69 -12.47 26.20
C LEU A 282 13.48 -11.25 25.77
N GLU A 283 13.58 -11.06 24.47
CA GLU A 283 14.27 -9.91 23.88
C GLU A 283 13.26 -8.84 23.48
N ILE A 284 13.46 -7.60 23.93
CA ILE A 284 12.65 -6.46 23.51
C ILE A 284 13.07 -6.02 22.11
N ILE A 285 12.18 -6.15 21.13
CA ILE A 285 12.40 -5.67 19.76
C ILE A 285 11.98 -4.20 19.63
N ARG A 286 10.82 -3.86 20.21
CA ARG A 286 10.20 -2.55 20.03
C ARG A 286 9.26 -2.20 21.17
N VAL A 287 9.32 -0.96 21.61
CA VAL A 287 8.31 -0.32 22.44
C VAL A 287 7.93 1.01 21.80
N ALA A 288 6.66 1.22 21.46
CA ALA A 288 6.21 2.43 20.78
C ALA A 288 4.84 2.89 21.26
N GLU A 289 4.66 4.21 21.35
CA GLU A 289 3.36 4.81 21.63
C GLU A 289 2.65 5.20 20.33
N TYR A 290 1.37 4.85 20.23
CA TYR A 290 0.49 5.27 19.15
C TYR A 290 -0.75 5.97 19.70
N THR A 291 -1.16 7.06 19.06
CA THR A 291 -2.43 7.72 19.37
C THR A 291 -3.45 7.42 18.27
N PHE A 292 -4.44 6.60 18.57
CA PHE A 292 -5.55 6.32 17.67
C PHE A 292 -6.53 7.48 17.68
N ARG A 293 -6.74 8.09 16.52
CA ARG A 293 -7.69 9.19 16.31
C ARG A 293 -8.81 8.76 15.38
N ALA A 294 -9.98 9.35 15.53
CA ALA A 294 -11.06 9.27 14.54
C ALA A 294 -11.25 10.64 13.90
N GLN A 295 -10.80 10.80 12.65
CA GLN A 295 -10.89 12.07 11.93
C GLN A 295 -11.34 11.83 10.49
N ILE A 296 -11.97 12.82 9.88
CA ILE A 296 -12.38 12.76 8.48
C ILE A 296 -12.24 14.13 7.83
N ALA A 297 -11.68 14.19 6.63
CA ALA A 297 -11.52 15.44 5.91
C ALA A 297 -12.89 16.05 5.57
N ASP A 298 -13.02 17.36 5.76
CA ASP A 298 -14.23 18.11 5.44
C ASP A 298 -14.47 18.21 3.94
N ARG A 299 -13.40 18.14 3.13
CA ARG A 299 -13.44 17.93 1.69
C ARG A 299 -12.40 16.89 1.32
N ARG A 300 -12.69 16.08 0.30
CA ARG A 300 -11.76 15.09 -0.26
C ARG A 300 -11.30 15.45 -1.67
N ARG A 301 -11.91 16.48 -2.25
CA ARG A 301 -11.51 17.07 -3.52
C ARG A 301 -11.53 18.59 -3.42
N ASP A 302 -10.46 19.22 -3.91
CA ASP A 302 -10.49 20.62 -4.37
C ASP A 302 -9.92 20.66 -5.78
N ARG A 303 -10.77 20.97 -6.77
CA ARG A 303 -10.41 21.02 -8.19
C ARG A 303 -9.68 19.73 -8.64
N ARG A 304 -8.35 19.80 -8.80
CA ARG A 304 -7.47 18.72 -9.28
C ARG A 304 -6.73 17.98 -8.16
N ILE A 305 -6.97 18.35 -6.90
CA ILE A 305 -6.34 17.77 -5.71
C ILE A 305 -7.33 16.83 -5.04
N PHE A 306 -6.88 15.61 -4.72
CA PHE A 306 -7.68 14.58 -4.07
C PHE A 306 -6.99 14.05 -2.82
N LEU A 307 -7.76 13.86 -1.75
CA LEU A 307 -7.29 13.21 -0.52
C LEU A 307 -7.86 11.80 -0.45
N LEU A 308 -7.01 10.82 -0.15
CA LEU A 308 -7.35 9.41 0.02
C LEU A 308 -6.54 8.78 1.16
N GLY A 309 -7.01 7.66 1.68
CA GLY A 309 -6.35 6.97 2.80
C GLY A 309 -6.30 7.84 4.06
N ASP A 310 -5.21 7.74 4.80
CA ASP A 310 -5.05 8.41 6.10
C ASP A 310 -5.07 9.94 5.99
N ALA A 311 -4.70 10.49 4.83
CA ALA A 311 -4.83 11.92 4.52
C ALA A 311 -6.29 12.39 4.46
N ALA A 312 -7.24 11.48 4.22
CA ALA A 312 -8.67 11.79 4.13
C ALA A 312 -9.49 11.29 5.34
N HIS A 313 -8.98 10.32 6.09
CA HIS A 313 -9.64 9.76 7.27
C HIS A 313 -8.69 8.96 8.15
N LEU A 314 -8.78 9.18 9.46
CA LEU A 314 -8.14 8.33 10.47
C LEU A 314 -9.22 7.45 11.11
N THR A 315 -8.97 6.14 11.15
CA THR A 315 -9.92 5.16 11.67
C THR A 315 -9.28 4.38 12.83
N PRO A 316 -9.95 4.26 13.99
CA PRO A 316 -9.49 3.39 15.07
C PRO A 316 -9.32 1.94 14.58
N PRO A 317 -8.26 1.22 15.01
CA PRO A 317 -7.88 -0.06 14.39
C PRO A 317 -8.78 -1.25 14.77
N PHE A 318 -9.78 -1.06 15.64
CA PHE A 318 -10.65 -2.12 16.22
C PHE A 318 -11.46 -2.95 15.21
N ILE A 319 -11.42 -2.62 13.92
CA ILE A 319 -12.02 -3.41 12.84
C ILE A 319 -11.04 -3.72 11.69
N GLY A 320 -9.77 -3.32 11.83
CA GLY A 320 -8.72 -3.59 10.83
C GLY A 320 -8.93 -2.92 9.48
N GLN A 321 -9.56 -1.73 9.43
CA GLN A 321 -10.03 -1.12 8.17
C GLN A 321 -9.25 0.09 7.68
N GLY A 322 -8.18 0.55 8.35
CA GLY A 322 -7.42 1.74 7.94
C GLY A 322 -6.86 1.59 6.51
N MET A 323 -5.92 0.67 6.32
CA MET A 323 -5.35 0.35 5.00
C MET A 323 -6.42 -0.08 3.99
N GLY A 324 -7.35 -0.97 4.39
CA GLY A 324 -8.42 -1.42 3.51
C GLY A 324 -9.33 -0.29 3.02
N ALA A 325 -9.55 0.75 3.83
CA ALA A 325 -10.33 1.92 3.43
C ALA A 325 -9.55 2.82 2.47
N GLY A 326 -8.24 2.99 2.66
CA GLY A 326 -7.36 3.68 1.73
C GLY A 326 -7.30 3.00 0.35
N LEU A 327 -7.13 1.68 0.33
CA LEU A 327 -7.18 0.91 -0.92
C LEU A 327 -8.52 1.06 -1.64
N ARG A 328 -9.64 1.01 -0.90
CA ARG A 328 -10.97 1.25 -1.48
C ARG A 328 -11.17 2.67 -2.00
N ASP A 329 -10.49 3.66 -1.41
CA ASP A 329 -10.49 5.03 -1.93
C ASP A 329 -9.72 5.12 -3.25
N ALA A 330 -8.53 4.53 -3.32
CA ALA A 330 -7.72 4.47 -4.54
C ALA A 330 -8.47 3.75 -5.68
N LEU A 331 -9.06 2.59 -5.39
CA LEU A 331 -9.85 1.82 -6.35
C LEU A 331 -11.09 2.54 -6.86
N ASN A 332 -11.69 3.40 -6.04
CA ASN A 332 -12.83 4.19 -6.46
C ASN A 332 -12.43 5.37 -7.34
N LEU A 333 -11.30 6.01 -7.05
CA LEU A 333 -10.84 7.23 -7.72
C LEU A 333 -10.09 6.94 -9.03
N SER A 334 -9.23 5.93 -9.06
CA SER A 334 -8.25 5.73 -10.13
C SER A 334 -8.87 5.60 -11.52
N TRP A 335 -9.88 4.74 -11.68
CA TRP A 335 -10.53 4.55 -12.98
C TRP A 335 -11.37 5.77 -13.41
N LYS A 336 -11.96 6.51 -12.45
CA LYS A 336 -12.70 7.75 -12.74
C LYS A 336 -11.76 8.83 -13.23
N LEU A 337 -10.61 8.96 -12.56
CA LEU A 337 -9.56 9.90 -12.95
C LEU A 337 -9.02 9.56 -14.33
N ALA A 338 -8.70 8.29 -14.59
CA ALA A 338 -8.27 7.84 -15.91
C ALA A 338 -9.30 8.16 -16.99
N ALA A 339 -10.58 7.82 -16.77
CA ALA A 339 -11.65 8.05 -17.74
C ALA A 339 -11.90 9.55 -18.02
N VAL A 340 -11.72 10.43 -17.03
CA VAL A 340 -11.80 11.89 -17.26
C VAL A 340 -10.58 12.41 -18.01
N LEU A 341 -9.37 11.94 -17.66
CA LEU A 341 -8.14 12.34 -18.35
C LEU A 341 -8.12 11.90 -19.81
N THR A 342 -8.72 10.75 -20.14
CA THR A 342 -8.85 10.25 -21.52
C THR A 342 -10.08 10.81 -22.26
N GLY A 343 -10.85 11.70 -21.62
CA GLY A 343 -12.08 12.29 -22.20
C GLY A 343 -13.25 11.31 -22.36
N SER A 344 -13.15 10.09 -21.81
CA SER A 344 -14.20 9.07 -21.89
C SER A 344 -15.36 9.31 -20.92
N LEU A 345 -15.13 10.11 -19.86
CA LEU A 345 -16.15 10.56 -18.92
C LEU A 345 -16.01 12.07 -18.64
N PRO A 346 -17.11 12.78 -18.32
CA PRO A 346 -17.07 14.19 -18.00
C PRO A 346 -16.48 14.45 -16.60
N GLU A 347 -15.86 15.62 -16.40
CA GLU A 347 -15.14 15.96 -15.16
C GLU A 347 -16.00 15.88 -13.88
N HIS A 348 -17.30 16.17 -13.98
CA HIS A 348 -18.23 16.11 -12.83
C HIS A 348 -18.33 14.69 -12.25
N VAL A 349 -17.95 13.64 -12.98
CA VAL A 349 -17.88 12.28 -12.45
C VAL A 349 -16.90 12.18 -11.27
N LEU A 350 -15.86 13.02 -11.22
CA LEU A 350 -14.91 13.02 -10.10
C LEU A 350 -15.52 13.51 -8.78
N GLU A 351 -16.64 14.23 -8.82
CA GLU A 351 -17.40 14.62 -7.61
C GLU A 351 -18.06 13.41 -6.93
N SER A 352 -18.29 12.34 -7.70
CA SER A 352 -18.82 11.09 -7.16
C SER A 352 -17.87 10.43 -6.17
N TYR A 353 -16.55 10.69 -6.26
CA TYR A 353 -15.57 10.14 -5.33
C TYR A 353 -15.88 10.55 -3.88
N GLU A 354 -16.02 11.85 -3.61
CA GLU A 354 -16.35 12.32 -2.26
C GLU A 354 -17.72 11.82 -1.82
N THR A 355 -18.71 11.93 -2.72
CA THR A 355 -20.11 11.52 -2.48
C THR A 355 -20.21 10.04 -2.07
N GLU A 356 -19.42 9.17 -2.68
CA GLU A 356 -19.43 7.74 -2.42
C GLU A 356 -18.57 7.35 -1.21
N ARG A 357 -17.37 7.94 -1.09
CA ARG A 357 -16.33 7.47 -0.16
C ARG A 357 -16.42 8.11 1.22
N LYS A 358 -16.81 9.38 1.34
CA LYS A 358 -16.91 10.06 2.63
C LYS A 358 -17.99 9.45 3.54
N PRO A 359 -19.22 9.14 3.06
CA PRO A 359 -20.21 8.44 3.89
C PRO A 359 -19.78 7.02 4.25
N HIS A 360 -19.11 6.33 3.31
CA HIS A 360 -18.58 4.99 3.55
C HIS A 360 -17.51 5.02 4.65
N ALA A 361 -16.51 5.89 4.58
CA ALA A 361 -15.47 6.00 5.61
C ALA A 361 -16.09 6.37 6.97
N ARG A 362 -17.04 7.30 6.99
CA ARG A 362 -17.78 7.67 8.21
C ARG A 362 -18.52 6.49 8.83
N ALA A 363 -19.16 5.64 8.04
CA ALA A 363 -19.82 4.44 8.53
C ALA A 363 -18.83 3.44 9.14
N MET A 364 -17.68 3.23 8.50
CA MET A 364 -16.61 2.37 9.05
C MET A 364 -16.04 2.93 10.35
N ILE A 365 -15.79 4.24 10.43
CA ILE A 365 -15.31 4.88 11.66
C ILE A 365 -16.33 4.75 12.79
N ARG A 366 -17.62 4.95 12.51
CA ARG A 366 -18.69 4.76 13.49
C ARG A 366 -18.72 3.32 14.01
N MET A 367 -18.59 2.34 13.11
CA MET A 367 -18.50 0.93 13.50
C MET A 367 -17.27 0.68 14.36
N ALA A 368 -16.09 1.18 13.97
CA ALA A 368 -14.85 1.06 14.74
C ALA A 368 -15.00 1.64 16.16
N LYS A 369 -15.63 2.81 16.29
CA LYS A 369 -15.91 3.43 17.58
C LYS A 369 -16.90 2.63 18.43
N LEU A 370 -17.93 2.05 17.82
CA LEU A 370 -18.92 1.21 18.51
C LEU A 370 -18.25 -0.05 19.06
N VAL A 371 -17.49 -0.73 18.21
CA VAL A 371 -16.71 -1.93 18.55
C VAL A 371 -15.69 -1.60 19.66
N SER A 372 -14.93 -0.51 19.50
CA SER A 372 -14.03 -0.01 20.54
C SER A 372 -14.72 0.23 21.88
N THR A 373 -15.89 0.89 21.87
CA THR A 373 -16.64 1.18 23.10
C THR A 373 -17.11 -0.12 23.75
N ALA A 374 -17.60 -1.08 22.97
CA ALA A 374 -18.00 -2.38 23.48
C ALA A 374 -16.82 -3.19 24.05
N MET A 375 -15.60 -3.01 23.54
CA MET A 375 -14.40 -3.74 24.00
C MET A 375 -13.68 -3.06 25.17
N THR A 376 -13.63 -1.73 25.18
CA THR A 376 -12.75 -0.96 26.08
C THR A 376 -13.50 -0.21 27.18
N ARG A 377 -14.83 -0.05 27.10
CA ARG A 377 -15.64 0.71 28.05
C ARG A 377 -16.83 -0.10 28.56
N GLY A 378 -17.14 -0.02 29.86
CA GLY A 378 -18.34 -0.67 30.41
C GLY A 378 -18.33 -0.96 31.91
N GLY A 379 -17.19 -0.91 32.59
CA GLY A 379 -17.09 -1.23 34.01
C GLY A 379 -17.67 -2.61 34.36
N ARG A 380 -18.04 -2.83 35.64
CA ARG A 380 -18.67 -4.08 36.09
C ARG A 380 -19.97 -4.45 35.32
N PRO A 381 -20.90 -3.52 35.02
CA PRO A 381 -22.13 -3.85 34.28
C PRO A 381 -21.87 -4.29 32.82
N GLY A 382 -20.94 -3.63 32.12
CA GLY A 382 -20.55 -4.01 30.76
C GLY A 382 -19.79 -5.34 30.70
N ASN A 383 -19.07 -5.71 31.75
CA ASN A 383 -18.45 -7.04 31.87
C ASN A 383 -19.50 -8.14 32.01
N VAL A 384 -20.53 -7.93 32.85
CA VAL A 384 -21.63 -8.89 33.02
C VAL A 384 -22.42 -9.06 31.71
N LEU A 385 -22.71 -7.95 31.03
CA LEU A 385 -23.37 -7.98 29.71
C LEU A 385 -22.54 -8.78 28.69
N ARG A 386 -21.22 -8.56 28.63
CA ARG A 386 -20.33 -9.29 27.71
C ARG A 386 -20.20 -10.77 28.05
N ALA A 387 -20.07 -11.11 29.33
CA ALA A 387 -19.90 -12.50 29.76
C ALA A 387 -21.19 -13.34 29.60
N LEU A 388 -22.36 -12.75 29.83
CA LEU A 388 -23.62 -13.49 29.85
C LEU A 388 -24.45 -13.39 28.57
N ILE A 389 -24.34 -12.29 27.83
CA ILE A 389 -25.25 -11.99 26.71
C ILE A 389 -24.54 -12.16 25.35
N ALA A 390 -23.27 -11.79 25.21
CA ALA A 390 -22.56 -11.91 23.93
C ALA A 390 -22.42 -13.37 23.42
N PRO A 391 -22.09 -14.38 24.27
CA PRO A 391 -22.06 -15.79 23.84
C PRO A 391 -23.44 -16.35 23.49
N ARG A 392 -24.52 -15.72 23.98
CA ARG A 392 -25.90 -16.13 23.69
C ARG A 392 -26.45 -15.46 22.44
N LEU A 393 -26.01 -14.23 22.11
CA LEU A 393 -26.38 -13.55 20.85
C LEU A 393 -25.84 -14.28 19.62
N SER A 394 -24.71 -14.99 19.73
CA SER A 394 -24.19 -15.83 18.64
C SER A 394 -25.05 -17.07 18.36
N HIS A 395 -26.06 -17.37 19.17
CA HIS A 395 -27.03 -18.43 18.88
C HIS A 395 -28.33 -17.90 18.24
N VAL A 396 -28.48 -16.58 18.10
CA VAL A 396 -29.64 -15.96 17.46
C VAL A 396 -29.45 -15.95 15.93
N LEU A 397 -30.33 -16.65 15.22
CA LEU A 397 -30.36 -16.74 13.75
C LEU A 397 -30.32 -15.34 13.10
N GLY A 398 -29.32 -15.10 12.27
CA GLY A 398 -29.12 -13.83 11.54
C GLY A 398 -28.15 -12.84 12.19
N ILE A 399 -27.90 -12.94 13.50
CA ILE A 399 -26.94 -12.08 14.21
C ILE A 399 -25.49 -12.53 13.94
N ASN A 400 -25.23 -13.84 13.89
CA ASN A 400 -23.92 -14.38 13.50
C ASN A 400 -23.46 -13.89 12.12
N GLY A 401 -24.38 -13.83 11.15
CA GLY A 401 -24.10 -13.34 9.81
C GLY A 401 -23.85 -11.83 9.73
N LEU A 402 -24.15 -11.07 10.80
CA LEU A 402 -23.86 -9.65 10.92
C LEU A 402 -22.53 -9.41 11.66
N ILE A 403 -22.25 -10.22 12.69
CA ILE A 403 -21.02 -10.16 13.49
C ILE A 403 -19.81 -10.67 12.70
N LEU A 404 -19.97 -11.75 11.93
CA LEU A 404 -18.89 -12.37 11.14
C LEU A 404 -18.77 -11.81 9.71
N SER A 405 -19.65 -10.88 9.32
CA SER A 405 -19.64 -10.36 7.96
C SER A 405 -18.67 -9.19 7.81
N SER A 406 -17.63 -9.40 7.00
CA SER A 406 -16.75 -8.33 6.50
C SER A 406 -17.41 -7.46 5.41
N ARG A 407 -18.74 -7.49 5.27
CA ARG A 407 -19.43 -6.69 4.24
C ARG A 407 -19.33 -5.22 4.59
N THR A 408 -18.81 -4.45 3.65
CA THR A 408 -18.75 -3.00 3.77
C THR A 408 -20.08 -2.35 3.36
N PRO A 409 -20.39 -1.15 3.87
CA PRO A 409 -21.59 -0.42 3.49
C PRO A 409 -21.63 -0.13 1.98
N ALA A 410 -22.81 -0.24 1.38
CA ALA A 410 -23.00 0.11 -0.03
C ALA A 410 -22.75 1.62 -0.26
N LEU A 411 -22.12 1.96 -1.38
CA LEU A 411 -21.83 3.35 -1.78
C LEU A 411 -23.10 4.19 -1.88
N HIS A 412 -23.03 5.46 -1.50
CA HIS A 412 -24.17 6.37 -1.61
C HIS A 412 -24.54 6.63 -3.08
N ARG A 413 -25.77 7.11 -3.30
CA ARG A 413 -26.25 7.48 -4.65
C ARG A 413 -25.33 8.58 -5.22
N SER A 414 -24.91 8.41 -6.46
CA SER A 414 -24.04 9.34 -7.19
C SER A 414 -24.42 9.32 -8.68
N ALA A 415 -23.66 10.05 -9.51
CA ALA A 415 -23.76 9.95 -10.97
C ALA A 415 -23.55 8.51 -11.50
N LEU A 416 -22.81 7.68 -10.77
CA LEU A 416 -22.45 6.31 -11.16
C LEU A 416 -23.18 5.23 -10.35
N VAL A 417 -23.77 5.59 -9.19
CA VAL A 417 -24.49 4.67 -8.32
C VAL A 417 -25.98 5.02 -8.34
N ILE A 418 -26.73 4.35 -9.21
CA ILE A 418 -28.17 4.57 -9.38
C ILE A 418 -28.95 3.67 -8.41
N LYS A 419 -29.58 4.28 -7.41
CA LYS A 419 -30.39 3.60 -6.39
C LYS A 419 -31.86 4.03 -6.50
N PRO A 420 -32.83 3.09 -6.42
CA PRO A 420 -34.23 3.46 -6.27
C PRO A 420 -34.45 4.13 -4.90
N ARG A 421 -35.43 5.05 -4.84
CA ARG A 421 -35.76 5.77 -3.59
C ARG A 421 -36.32 4.86 -2.49
N LEU A 422 -36.95 3.76 -2.87
CA LEU A 422 -37.52 2.73 -2.00
C LEU A 422 -37.18 1.34 -2.53
N GLY A 423 -37.01 0.37 -1.62
CA GLY A 423 -36.76 -1.04 -1.94
C GLY A 423 -35.31 -1.51 -1.75
N ARG A 424 -35.12 -2.83 -1.72
CA ARG A 424 -33.78 -3.47 -1.59
C ARG A 424 -33.08 -3.45 -2.95
N THR A 425 -31.82 -3.02 -2.98
CA THR A 425 -31.01 -2.98 -4.21
C THR A 425 -29.59 -3.48 -3.94
N LEU A 426 -28.97 -4.06 -4.96
CA LEU A 426 -27.55 -4.40 -4.99
C LEU A 426 -26.68 -3.22 -5.46
N ALA A 427 -27.28 -2.15 -5.99
CA ALA A 427 -26.53 -1.00 -6.48
C ALA A 427 -25.62 -0.40 -5.39
N GLY A 428 -24.37 -0.14 -5.73
CA GLY A 428 -23.35 0.36 -4.81
C GLY A 428 -22.79 -0.68 -3.83
N SER A 429 -23.24 -1.94 -3.85
CA SER A 429 -22.59 -3.03 -3.13
C SER A 429 -21.47 -3.66 -3.96
N LEU A 430 -20.49 -4.28 -3.30
CA LEU A 430 -19.47 -5.06 -3.99
C LEU A 430 -20.12 -6.31 -4.61
N CYS A 431 -19.81 -6.56 -5.89
CA CYS A 431 -20.23 -7.80 -6.53
C CYS A 431 -19.45 -8.97 -5.90
N PRO A 432 -20.11 -10.00 -5.35
CA PRO A 432 -19.40 -11.17 -4.82
C PRO A 432 -18.65 -11.86 -5.96
N GLY A 433 -17.43 -12.30 -5.69
CA GLY A 433 -16.67 -13.13 -6.62
C GLY A 433 -17.50 -14.35 -7.01
N THR A 434 -17.86 -14.44 -8.30
CA THR A 434 -18.64 -15.56 -8.83
C THR A 434 -17.68 -16.53 -9.50
N LEU A 435 -17.80 -17.82 -9.19
CA LEU A 435 -17.11 -18.88 -9.92
C LEU A 435 -17.69 -18.91 -11.34
N LEU A 436 -16.89 -18.49 -12.32
CA LEU A 436 -17.30 -18.59 -13.73
C LEU A 436 -17.07 -20.04 -14.19
N ASN A 437 -18.14 -20.68 -14.66
CA ASN A 437 -18.05 -22.00 -15.27
C ASN A 437 -17.56 -21.81 -16.71
N LEU A 438 -16.27 -22.03 -16.94
CA LEU A 438 -15.72 -22.13 -18.28
C LEU A 438 -16.19 -23.46 -18.88
N SER A 439 -16.42 -23.48 -20.19
CA SER A 439 -17.08 -24.57 -20.94
C SER A 439 -16.39 -25.94 -20.88
N ASP A 440 -15.31 -26.08 -20.12
CA ASP A 440 -14.54 -27.30 -19.89
C ASP A 440 -14.76 -27.92 -18.49
N GLY A 441 -15.69 -27.40 -17.68
CA GLY A 441 -16.05 -27.98 -16.38
C GLY A 441 -15.02 -27.75 -15.27
N ARG A 442 -14.02 -26.88 -15.50
CA ARG A 442 -13.08 -26.46 -14.47
C ARG A 442 -13.65 -25.28 -13.68
N PHE A 443 -13.74 -25.43 -12.36
CA PHE A 443 -14.00 -24.33 -11.45
C PHE A 443 -12.69 -23.62 -11.16
N THR A 444 -12.51 -22.38 -11.62
CA THR A 444 -11.47 -21.51 -11.08
C THR A 444 -12.02 -20.83 -9.83
N PRO A 445 -11.44 -21.04 -8.63
CA PRO A 445 -11.68 -20.11 -7.53
C PRO A 445 -11.32 -18.70 -8.01
N PRO A 446 -12.02 -17.64 -7.57
CA PRO A 446 -11.52 -16.29 -7.81
C PRO A 446 -10.18 -16.19 -7.08
N GLY A 447 -9.08 -16.43 -7.80
CA GLY A 447 -7.75 -16.11 -7.33
C GLY A 447 -7.67 -14.60 -7.07
N PRO A 448 -6.63 -14.12 -6.37
CA PRO A 448 -6.36 -12.70 -6.20
C PRO A 448 -5.87 -12.10 -7.54
N VAL A 449 -6.68 -12.21 -8.59
CA VAL A 449 -6.41 -11.59 -9.89
C VAL A 449 -7.01 -10.21 -9.85
N TRP A 450 -6.25 -9.30 -9.24
CA TRP A 450 -6.39 -7.86 -9.41
C TRP A 450 -5.97 -7.47 -10.83
N GLN A 451 -6.83 -7.74 -11.81
CA GLN A 451 -6.79 -7.07 -13.11
C GLN A 451 -8.13 -6.37 -13.32
N PRO A 452 -8.18 -5.04 -13.49
CA PRO A 452 -9.42 -4.34 -13.79
C PRO A 452 -9.76 -4.56 -15.26
N ARG A 453 -10.28 -5.74 -15.61
CA ARG A 453 -11.15 -5.82 -16.79
C ARG A 453 -12.54 -5.41 -16.33
N ALA A 454 -12.89 -4.17 -16.60
CA ALA A 454 -14.25 -3.68 -16.42
C ALA A 454 -15.19 -4.51 -17.30
N ALA A 455 -15.89 -5.49 -16.70
CA ALA A 455 -17.06 -6.08 -17.32
C ALA A 455 -18.24 -5.16 -17.03
N GLY A 456 -18.49 -4.21 -17.92
CA GLY A 456 -19.71 -3.42 -17.91
C GLY A 456 -20.89 -4.29 -18.35
N LEU A 457 -21.77 -4.68 -17.42
CA LEU A 457 -23.10 -5.15 -17.75
C LEU A 457 -24.00 -3.94 -17.98
N THR A 458 -24.13 -3.50 -19.23
CA THR A 458 -25.16 -2.55 -19.64
C THR A 458 -26.44 -3.33 -19.96
N ALA A 459 -27.51 -3.06 -19.23
CA ALA A 459 -28.85 -3.44 -19.65
C ALA A 459 -29.34 -2.38 -20.66
N PRO A 460 -29.83 -2.75 -21.85
CA PRO A 460 -30.48 -1.79 -22.72
C PRO A 460 -31.72 -1.23 -22.02
N ALA A 461 -31.90 0.08 -22.09
CA ALA A 461 -33.10 0.74 -21.61
C ALA A 461 -34.27 0.34 -22.53
N GLY A 462 -35.25 -0.38 -21.96
CA GLY A 462 -36.52 -0.63 -22.61
C GLY A 462 -37.02 -2.06 -22.47
N GLU A 463 -37.68 -2.36 -21.34
CA GLU A 463 -38.98 -3.03 -21.29
C GLU A 463 -39.36 -3.34 -19.82
N LYS A 464 -40.63 -3.12 -19.47
CA LYS A 464 -41.17 -3.32 -18.12
C LYS A 464 -41.02 -4.80 -17.69
N PRO A 465 -40.67 -5.10 -16.43
CA PRO A 465 -40.49 -6.48 -16.00
C PRO A 465 -41.85 -7.18 -15.89
N ARG A 466 -42.13 -8.14 -16.79
CA ARG A 466 -43.19 -9.13 -16.55
C ARG A 466 -42.73 -10.07 -15.45
N ARG A 467 -43.37 -9.97 -14.28
CA ARG A 467 -43.34 -10.99 -13.22
C ARG A 467 -43.82 -12.33 -13.80
N ARG A 468 -42.94 -13.30 -14.00
CA ARG A 468 -43.32 -14.72 -13.99
C ARG A 468 -42.20 -15.59 -13.43
N SER A 469 -42.65 -16.52 -12.61
CA SER A 469 -41.95 -17.49 -11.78
C SER A 469 -40.89 -18.30 -12.51
N LEU A 470 -39.69 -18.38 -11.94
CA LEU A 470 -38.75 -19.48 -12.17
C LEU A 470 -38.32 -20.04 -10.80
N ARG A 471 -39.16 -20.95 -10.29
CA ARG A 471 -38.72 -21.99 -9.37
C ARG A 471 -37.98 -23.04 -10.19
N GLY A 472 -36.80 -23.43 -9.72
CA GLY A 472 -36.17 -24.71 -10.08
C GLY A 472 -35.17 -24.65 -11.24
N ARG A 473 -33.91 -24.93 -10.89
CA ARG A 473 -32.82 -25.43 -11.76
C ARG A 473 -32.36 -24.46 -12.86
N GLY A 474 -31.34 -23.67 -12.53
CA GLY A 474 -30.62 -22.83 -13.49
C GLY A 474 -29.81 -23.67 -14.49
N ARG A 475 -30.19 -23.62 -15.76
CA ARG A 475 -29.30 -23.75 -16.92
C ARG A 475 -29.64 -22.62 -17.88
N VAL A 476 -28.68 -21.75 -18.17
CA VAL A 476 -28.75 -20.79 -19.28
C VAL A 476 -27.73 -21.21 -20.31
N ARG A 477 -28.21 -21.61 -21.49
CA ARG A 477 -27.41 -21.79 -22.72
C ARG A 477 -27.32 -20.44 -23.42
N GLY A 478 -26.11 -19.99 -23.75
CA GLY A 478 -25.87 -18.89 -24.69
C GLY A 478 -25.01 -19.38 -25.86
N ARG A 479 -25.50 -19.22 -27.10
CA ARG A 479 -24.70 -19.34 -28.33
C ARG A 479 -24.11 -17.97 -28.65
N ILE A 480 -22.85 -17.94 -29.07
CA ILE A 480 -22.16 -16.75 -29.59
C ILE A 480 -22.13 -16.87 -31.12
N TRP A 481 -22.45 -15.77 -31.82
CA TRP A 481 -22.21 -15.61 -33.25
C TRP A 481 -21.16 -14.51 -33.44
N SER A 482 -20.13 -14.76 -34.25
CA SER A 482 -19.14 -13.78 -34.67
C SER A 482 -19.54 -13.24 -36.05
N GLY A 483 -19.77 -11.93 -36.14
CA GLY A 483 -19.99 -11.23 -37.39
C GLY A 483 -18.78 -10.40 -37.77
N SER A 484 -17.83 -10.98 -38.51
CA SER A 484 -16.80 -10.23 -39.23
C SER A 484 -17.37 -9.72 -40.56
N ARG A 485 -17.47 -8.41 -40.73
CA ARG A 485 -17.66 -7.80 -42.06
C ARG A 485 -16.31 -7.76 -42.77
N GLY A 486 -16.07 -8.72 -43.66
CA GLY A 486 -15.08 -8.60 -44.74
C GLY A 486 -15.77 -8.03 -45.97
N ALA A 487 -15.23 -6.95 -46.54
CA ALA A 487 -15.66 -6.41 -47.81
C ALA A 487 -14.95 -7.14 -48.97
N ALA A 488 -15.78 -7.67 -49.87
CA ALA A 488 -15.63 -7.89 -51.31
C ALA A 488 -14.27 -8.34 -51.91
N GLY A 489 -14.33 -9.48 -52.60
CA GLY A 489 -13.39 -9.88 -53.66
C GLY A 489 -13.58 -11.34 -54.06
N ARG A 490 -14.46 -11.63 -55.02
CA ARG A 490 -14.60 -12.92 -55.71
C ARG A 490 -14.17 -12.78 -57.18
N THR A 491 -13.85 -13.95 -57.76
CA THR A 491 -13.68 -14.32 -59.20
C THR A 491 -12.25 -14.18 -59.73
N ALA A 492 -11.64 -15.11 -60.49
CA ALA A 492 -11.92 -16.45 -61.04
C ALA A 492 -10.53 -17.12 -61.28
N GLY A 493 -10.28 -18.43 -61.07
CA GLY A 493 -10.41 -19.55 -62.03
C GLY A 493 -9.43 -19.46 -63.23
N PRO A 494 -8.79 -20.55 -63.74
CA PRO A 494 -8.64 -21.93 -63.25
C PRO A 494 -7.30 -22.21 -62.51
#